data_AF-G3IBX0-F1
#
_entry.id   AF-G3IBX0-F1
#
_cell.length_a   1.000
_cell.length_b   1.000
_cell.length_c   1.000
_cell.angle_alpha   90.00
_cell.angle_beta   90.00
_cell.angle_gamma   90.00
#
_symmetry.space_group_name_H-M   'P 1'
#
loop_
_entity.id
_entity.type
_entity.pdbx_description
1 polymer ?
#
loop_
_entity_poly.entity_id
_entity_poly.type
_entity_poly.pdbx_seq_one_letter_code
_entity_poly.pdbx_strand_id
1 'polypeptide(L)'
;MEQAVTTVQMMDPKEFKAKIQELQLAALAKRAARAAQWKSRQKQFLAEDVQLLSIHCMVAMGYGSDLRKVEGTHYVNVNPNFSVYYTVS
;
A
#
# COMPACT_ATOMS: atom_id res chain seq x y z
N MET A 1 -19.88 -8.83 23.60
CA MET A 1 -19.79 -7.42 23.14
C MET A 1 -20.41 -6.50 24.17
N GLU A 2 -21.69 -6.67 24.51
CA GLU A 2 -22.41 -5.83 25.48
C GLU A 2 -21.71 -5.72 26.83
N GLN A 3 -21.32 -6.85 27.43
CA GLN A 3 -20.58 -6.86 28.71
C GLN A 3 -19.29 -6.02 28.66
N ALA A 4 -18.53 -6.09 27.56
CA ALA A 4 -17.29 -5.31 27.41
C ALA A 4 -17.57 -3.82 27.28
N VAL A 5 -18.65 -3.44 26.57
CA VAL A 5 -19.08 -2.04 26.48
C VAL A 5 -19.48 -1.52 27.86
N THR A 6 -20.28 -2.29 28.61
CA THR A 6 -20.67 -1.92 29.98
C THR A 6 -19.46 -1.77 30.89
N THR A 7 -18.48 -2.68 30.82
CA THR A 7 -17.24 -2.57 31.59
C THR A 7 -16.47 -1.29 31.26
N VAL A 8 -16.35 -0.94 29.98
CA VAL A 8 -15.66 0.29 29.56
C VAL A 8 -16.44 1.55 29.97
N GLN A 9 -17.78 1.52 29.89
CA GLN A 9 -18.63 2.64 30.33
C GLN A 9 -18.55 2.90 31.84
N MET A 10 -18.32 1.85 32.63
CA MET A 10 -18.16 1.93 34.09
C MET A 10 -16.72 2.23 34.53
N MET A 11 -15.77 2.37 33.60
CA MET A 11 -14.37 2.65 33.89
C MET A 11 -14.20 4.06 34.48
N ASP A 12 -13.24 4.22 35.39
CA ASP A 12 -12.89 5.54 35.92
C ASP A 12 -12.48 6.49 34.77
N PRO A 13 -12.98 7.74 34.74
CA PRO A 13 -12.68 8.67 33.64
C PRO A 13 -11.19 8.96 33.42
N LYS A 14 -10.38 8.94 34.49
CA LYS A 14 -8.94 9.20 34.42
C LYS A 14 -8.21 7.99 33.84
N GLU A 15 -8.58 6.79 34.28
CA GLU A 15 -8.11 5.52 33.70
C GLU A 15 -8.46 5.42 32.22
N PHE A 16 -9.73 5.67 31.88
CA PHE A 16 -10.21 5.65 30.50
C PHE A 16 -9.42 6.62 29.62
N LYS A 17 -9.23 7.87 30.07
CA LYS A 17 -8.46 8.87 29.33
C LYS A 17 -7.02 8.42 29.11
N ALA A 18 -6.35 7.90 30.13
CA ALA A 18 -4.98 7.41 30.03
C ALA A 18 -4.89 6.25 29.01
N LYS A 19 -5.84 5.30 29.07
CA LYS A 19 -5.85 4.15 28.17
C LYS A 19 -6.12 4.54 26.72
N ILE A 20 -7.05 5.47 26.49
CA ILE A 20 -7.30 6.00 25.14
C ILE A 20 -6.06 6.69 24.58
N GLN A 21 -5.36 7.51 25.37
CA GLN A 21 -4.12 8.17 24.94
C GLN A 21 -3.03 7.17 24.56
N GLU A 22 -2.83 6.13 25.39
CA GLU A 22 -1.88 5.05 25.11
C GLU A 22 -2.21 4.35 23.78
N LEU A 23 -3.48 3.96 23.59
CA LEU A 23 -3.92 3.26 22.37
C LEU A 23 -3.78 4.13 21.12
N GLN A 24 -4.09 5.42 21.22
CA GLN A 24 -3.95 6.36 20.10
C GLN A 24 -2.47 6.55 19.73
N LEU A 25 -1.59 6.71 20.72
CA LEU A 25 -0.15 6.84 20.47
C LEU A 25 0.42 5.57 19.82
N ALA A 26 0.04 4.39 20.34
CA ALA A 26 0.45 3.11 19.78
C ALA A 26 -0.06 2.93 18.34
N ALA A 27 -1.29 3.37 18.04
CA ALA A 27 -1.85 3.31 16.69
C ALA A 27 -1.07 4.21 15.71
N LEU A 28 -0.65 5.40 16.14
CA LEU A 28 0.20 6.29 15.34
C LEU A 28 1.57 5.64 15.06
N ALA A 29 2.22 5.11 16.08
CA ALA A 29 3.51 4.42 15.93
C ALA A 29 3.41 3.22 14.97
N LYS A 30 2.36 2.40 15.11
CA LYS A 30 2.11 1.26 14.22
C LYS A 30 1.89 1.69 12.77
N ARG A 31 1.14 2.78 12.55
CA ARG A 31 0.92 3.34 11.22
C ARG A 31 2.24 3.82 10.60
N ALA A 32 3.06 4.54 11.36
CA ALA A 32 4.35 5.04 10.90
C ALA A 32 5.29 3.89 10.52
N ALA A 33 5.39 2.86 11.36
CA ALA A 33 6.20 1.67 11.11
C ALA A 33 5.77 0.93 9.82
N ARG A 34 4.45 0.73 9.63
CA ARG A 34 3.92 0.10 8.41
C ARG A 34 4.20 0.94 7.16
N ALA A 35 4.06 2.27 7.24
CA ALA A 35 4.38 3.16 6.13
C ALA A 35 5.88 3.11 5.76
N ALA A 36 6.77 3.07 6.75
CA ALA A 36 8.21 2.93 6.53
C ALA A 36 8.57 1.59 5.89
N GLN A 37 8.00 0.49 6.39
CA GLN A 37 8.20 -0.84 5.82
C GLN A 37 7.73 -0.90 4.35
N TRP A 38 6.55 -0.33 4.06
CA TRP A 38 6.02 -0.29 2.70
C TRP A 38 6.90 0.54 1.76
N LYS A 39 7.35 1.72 2.19
CA LYS A 39 8.30 2.56 1.42
C LYS A 39 9.62 1.83 1.16
N SER A 40 10.16 1.12 2.15
CA SER A 40 11.38 0.34 2.00
C SER A 40 11.21 -0.76 0.95
N ARG A 41 10.09 -1.49 0.98
CA ARG A 41 9.79 -2.53 -0.03
C ARG A 41 9.64 -1.95 -1.43
N GLN A 42 8.95 -0.82 -1.57
CA GLN A 42 8.77 -0.17 -2.88
C GLN A 42 10.09 0.32 -3.49
N LYS A 43 11.06 0.72 -2.67
CA LYS A 43 12.36 1.22 -3.11
C LYS A 43 13.42 0.11 -3.22
N GLN A 44 13.03 -1.16 -3.13
CA GLN A 44 13.96 -2.27 -3.15
C GLN A 44 14.70 -2.41 -4.49
N PHE A 45 14.04 -2.05 -5.59
CA PHE A 45 14.59 -2.13 -6.94
C PHE A 45 14.36 -0.83 -7.69
N LEU A 46 15.27 -0.48 -8.59
CA LEU A 46 15.04 0.60 -9.54
C LEU A 46 14.00 0.15 -10.55
N ALA A 47 13.09 1.04 -10.92
CA ALA A 47 11.99 0.69 -11.81
C ALA A 47 12.46 0.27 -13.22
N GLU A 48 13.62 0.77 -13.66
CA GLU A 48 14.28 0.41 -14.92
C GLU A 48 14.90 -1.00 -14.91
N ASP A 49 15.18 -1.57 -13.74
CA ASP A 49 15.73 -2.93 -13.60
C ASP A 49 14.63 -4.00 -13.50
N VAL A 50 13.37 -3.60 -13.39
CA VAL A 50 12.23 -4.52 -13.21
C VAL A 50 11.53 -4.75 -14.54
N GLN A 51 11.67 -5.94 -15.10
CA GLN A 51 11.01 -6.32 -16.37
C GLN A 51 9.61 -6.88 -16.13
N LEU A 52 8.66 -6.48 -16.99
CA LEU A 52 7.29 -7.00 -17.01
C LEU A 52 7.17 -8.08 -18.08
N LEU A 53 6.82 -9.30 -17.65
CA LEU A 53 6.62 -10.44 -18.53
C LEU A 53 5.13 -10.73 -18.70
N SER A 54 4.73 -11.13 -19.91
CA SER A 54 3.40 -11.68 -20.14
C SER A 54 3.24 -13.00 -19.37
N ILE A 55 2.16 -13.13 -18.60
CA ILE A 55 1.88 -14.35 -17.82
C ILE A 55 1.66 -15.57 -18.73
N HIS A 56 1.19 -15.35 -19.96
CA HIS A 56 0.89 -16.44 -20.89
C HIS A 56 2.12 -16.98 -21.62
N CYS A 57 2.96 -16.08 -22.14
CA CYS A 57 4.07 -16.46 -23.04
C CYS A 57 5.47 -16.10 -22.53
N MET A 58 5.57 -15.47 -21.36
CA MET A 58 6.83 -15.05 -20.72
C MET A 58 7.69 -14.10 -21.56
N VAL A 59 7.12 -13.51 -22.62
CA VAL A 59 7.78 -12.47 -23.42
C VAL A 59 7.81 -11.18 -22.62
N ALA A 60 8.95 -10.48 -22.69
CA ALA A 60 9.12 -9.17 -22.09
C ALA A 60 8.33 -8.10 -22.84
N MET A 61 7.51 -7.36 -22.10
CA MET A 61 6.57 -6.38 -22.64
C MET A 61 6.95 -4.93 -22.29
N GLY A 62 7.91 -4.75 -21.37
CA GLY A 62 8.36 -3.44 -20.90
C GLY A 62 9.00 -3.51 -19.53
N TYR A 63 9.21 -2.35 -18.92
CA TYR A 63 9.83 -2.19 -17.61
C TYR A 63 8.91 -1.48 -16.62
N GLY A 64 9.22 -1.60 -15.32
CA GLY A 64 8.51 -0.87 -14.27
C GLY A 64 8.56 0.65 -14.47
N SER A 65 9.64 1.16 -15.06
CA SER A 65 9.81 2.58 -15.39
C SER A 65 8.84 3.10 -16.46
N ASP A 66 8.24 2.21 -17.25
CA ASP A 66 7.21 2.55 -18.24
C ASP A 66 5.83 2.80 -17.60
N LEU A 67 5.62 2.37 -16.35
CA LEU A 67 4.32 2.48 -15.68
C LEU A 67 4.13 3.83 -14.96
N ARG A 68 2.92 4.39 -15.07
CA ARG A 68 2.45 5.54 -14.29
C ARG A 68 1.11 5.23 -13.65
N LYS A 69 0.81 5.91 -12.54
CA LYS A 69 -0.43 5.72 -11.79
C LYS A 69 -1.39 6.87 -12.07
N VAL A 70 -2.60 6.56 -12.54
CA VAL A 70 -3.70 7.50 -12.76
C VAL A 70 -4.72 7.31 -11.62
N GLU A 71 -5.14 8.42 -11.01
CA GLU A 71 -6.11 8.46 -9.91
C GLU A 71 -5.76 7.56 -8.72
N GLY A 72 -4.46 7.37 -8.48
CA GLY A 72 -3.99 6.54 -7.37
C GLY A 72 -4.36 5.06 -7.49
N THR A 73 -4.89 4.59 -8.63
CA THR A 73 -5.47 3.25 -8.77
C THR A 73 -5.01 2.55 -10.05
N HIS A 74 -5.14 3.20 -11.20
CA HIS A 74 -4.91 2.57 -12.50
C HIS A 74 -3.44 2.70 -12.90
N TYR A 75 -2.80 1.59 -13.30
CA TYR A 75 -1.46 1.64 -13.89
C TYR A 75 -1.58 1.68 -15.41
N VAL A 76 -0.92 2.65 -16.03
CA VAL A 76 -0.87 2.83 -17.48
C VAL A 76 0.58 2.79 -17.95
N ASN A 77 0.82 2.17 -19.11
CA ASN A 77 2.13 2.21 -19.76
C ASN A 77 2.22 3.46 -20.63
N VAL A 78 3.26 4.29 -20.42
CA VAL A 78 3.46 5.56 -21.15
C VAL A 78 4.54 5.48 -22.23
N ASN A 79 5.14 4.31 -22.42
CA ASN A 79 6.13 4.08 -23.47
C ASN A 79 5.44 4.13 -24.85
N PRO A 80 5.85 5.03 -25.76
CA PRO A 80 5.19 5.21 -27.05
C PRO A 80 5.27 3.95 -27.93
N ASN A 81 6.25 3.08 -27.69
CA ASN A 81 6.44 1.84 -28.45
C ASN A 81 5.64 0.67 -27.86
N PHE A 82 4.93 0.84 -26.73
CA PHE A 82 4.19 -0.26 -26.12
C PHE A 82 3.06 -0.81 -27.01
N SER A 83 2.57 0.00 -27.95
CA SER A 83 1.56 -0.37 -28.94
C SER A 83 1.93 -1.59 -29.79
N VAL A 84 3.22 -1.90 -29.96
CA VAL A 84 3.64 -3.10 -30.73
C VAL A 84 3.38 -4.40 -29.98
N TYR A 85 3.14 -4.33 -28.66
CA TYR A 85 2.98 -5.50 -27.80
C TYR A 85 1.50 -5.84 -27.51
N TYR A 86 0.52 -5.09 -27.99
CA TYR A 86 -0.89 -5.39 -27.76
C TYR A 86 -1.76 -5.12 -28.99
N THR A 87 -2.91 -5.78 -29.03
CA THR A 87 -3.98 -5.54 -30.00
C THR A 87 -5.19 -4.95 -29.30
N VAL A 88 -5.88 -4.00 -29.93
CA VAL A 88 -7.17 -3.50 -29.46
C VAL A 88 -8.26 -4.47 -29.92
N SER A 89 -9.19 -4.81 -29.03
CA SER A 89 -10.38 -5.63 -29.32
C SER A 89 -11.65 -4.82 -29.14
#